data_AF-A0A0S7YJY5-F1
#
_entry.id   AF-A0A0S7YJY5-F1
#
_cell.length_a   1.000
_cell.length_b   1.000
_cell.length_c   1.000
_cell.angle_alpha   90.00
_cell.angle_beta   90.00
_cell.angle_gamma   90.00
#
_symmetry.space_group_name_H-M   'P 1'
#
loop_
_entity.id
_entity.type
_entity.pdbx_description
1 polymer ?
#
loop_
_entity_poly.entity_id
_entity_poly.type
_entity_poly.pdbx_seq_one_letter_code
_entity_poly.pdbx_strand_id
1 'polypeptide(L)'
;MRHGLAALGLAVTLVAASSLALAEEPEPAPGGPRGGPPGTDKRPGPPPRPPHGSYPYGPPNGEQPRHGEYRSYGRGPSIFRDVTDEQIEAILAFIGKHMPWRQEALEQMRQSEPERFRQYCRRLRFEIAQLQDLKGRDEAAFRKAIEERQLKMQAITLARKIRETENPREKQELTAQLREVLNRTFAVELTTHEAHIRGLEERIEQLRRELKDRAEHRQEIVEKRLQEALQGKTEPPFRGPPQGPPPRGKHPKEGPRPNKASP
;
A
#
# COMPACT_ATOMS: atom_id res chain seq x y z
N MET A 1 28.44 17.91 -47.81
CA MET A 1 29.09 18.44 -46.59
C MET A 1 29.42 17.25 -45.70
N ARG A 2 30.54 16.57 -45.98
CA ARG A 2 31.73 16.43 -45.10
C ARG A 2 31.39 16.12 -43.63
N HIS A 3 31.52 14.83 -43.32
CA HIS A 3 31.48 14.19 -42.02
C HIS A 3 32.56 14.74 -41.08
N GLY A 4 32.18 15.04 -39.84
CA GLY A 4 33.09 15.28 -38.72
C GLY A 4 32.82 14.24 -37.63
N LEU A 5 33.50 13.09 -37.75
CA LEU A 5 33.56 12.08 -36.69
C LEU A 5 34.63 12.51 -35.68
N ALA A 6 34.19 13.09 -34.56
CA ALA A 6 35.05 13.30 -33.40
C ALA A 6 35.05 12.01 -32.56
N ALA A 7 36.10 11.21 -32.70
CA ALA A 7 36.38 10.06 -31.85
C ALA A 7 36.88 10.57 -30.49
N LEU A 8 36.03 10.51 -29.47
CA LEU A 8 36.39 10.71 -28.07
C LEU A 8 36.62 9.33 -27.45
N GLY A 9 37.89 8.93 -27.43
CA GLY A 9 38.34 7.70 -26.77
C GLY A 9 38.23 7.86 -25.26
N LEU A 10 37.19 7.27 -24.68
CA LEU A 10 37.04 7.17 -23.24
C LEU A 10 37.63 5.81 -22.82
N ALA A 11 38.88 5.85 -22.38
CA ALA A 11 39.56 4.70 -21.80
C ALA A 11 38.91 4.34 -20.46
N VAL A 12 37.98 3.40 -20.48
CA VAL A 12 37.46 2.76 -19.27
C VAL A 12 38.50 1.75 -18.81
N THR A 13 39.37 2.17 -17.89
CA THR A 13 40.25 1.26 -17.14
C THR A 13 39.40 0.38 -16.24
N LEU A 14 39.10 -0.82 -16.73
CA LEU A 14 38.47 -1.90 -16.00
C LEU A 14 39.51 -2.46 -15.02
N VAL A 15 39.51 -1.98 -13.78
CA VAL A 15 40.26 -2.62 -12.70
C VAL A 15 39.51 -3.88 -12.29
N ALA A 16 39.78 -4.97 -12.99
CA ALA A 16 39.47 -6.31 -12.55
C ALA A 16 40.41 -6.64 -11.38
N ALA A 17 39.99 -6.31 -10.16
CA ALA A 17 40.58 -6.90 -8.96
C ALA A 17 40.13 -8.37 -8.91
N SER A 18 40.92 -9.23 -9.58
CA SER A 18 40.89 -10.67 -9.45
C SER A 18 41.37 -11.06 -8.05
N SER A 19 40.48 -10.94 -7.07
CA SER A 19 40.63 -11.66 -5.80
C SER A 19 40.19 -13.09 -6.03
N LEU A 20 41.09 -13.88 -6.63
CA LEU A 20 41.09 -15.34 -6.62
C LEU A 20 41.40 -15.79 -5.18
N ALA A 21 40.46 -15.56 -4.28
CA ALA A 21 40.39 -16.32 -3.05
C ALA A 21 39.83 -17.69 -3.44
N LEU A 22 40.74 -18.67 -3.56
CA LEU A 22 40.44 -20.08 -3.42
C LEU A 22 39.74 -20.26 -2.06
N ALA A 23 38.43 -20.05 -2.05
CA ALA A 23 37.60 -20.62 -1.01
C ALA A 23 37.65 -22.13 -1.24
N GLU A 24 38.43 -22.83 -0.41
CA GLU A 24 38.20 -24.24 -0.15
C GLU A 24 36.69 -24.42 0.03
N GLU A 25 36.07 -25.17 -0.88
CA GLU A 25 34.71 -25.63 -0.65
C GLU A 25 34.77 -26.41 0.68
N PRO A 26 34.03 -25.98 1.71
CA PRO A 26 34.00 -26.74 2.95
C PRO A 26 33.47 -28.12 2.59
N GLU A 27 34.31 -29.14 2.81
CA GLU A 27 33.94 -30.54 2.67
C GLU A 27 32.54 -30.74 3.29
N PRO A 28 31.60 -31.35 2.57
CA PRO A 28 30.27 -31.60 3.11
C PRO A 28 30.45 -32.49 4.34
N ALA A 29 30.23 -31.90 5.52
CA ALA A 29 30.34 -32.61 6.78
C ALA A 29 29.60 -33.94 6.68
N PRO A 30 30.22 -35.06 7.08
CA PRO A 30 29.63 -36.39 6.96
C PRO A 30 28.24 -36.35 7.60
N GLY A 31 27.23 -36.68 6.80
CA GLY A 31 25.83 -36.60 7.14
C GLY A 31 25.57 -37.31 8.46
N GLY A 32 25.54 -36.53 9.54
CA GLY A 32 25.07 -37.00 10.83
C GLY A 32 23.66 -37.55 10.66
N PRO A 33 23.30 -38.64 11.35
CA PRO A 33 21.95 -39.18 11.27
C PRO A 33 20.97 -38.04 11.56
N ARG A 34 20.04 -37.81 10.62
CA ARG A 34 18.86 -36.98 10.83
C ARG A 34 18.03 -37.65 11.93
N GLY A 35 18.44 -37.45 13.18
CA GLY A 35 17.61 -37.63 14.34
C GLY A 35 16.48 -36.63 14.19
N GLY A 36 15.36 -37.10 13.62
CA GLY A 36 14.09 -36.42 13.81
C GLY A 36 13.92 -36.17 15.30
N PRO A 37 13.42 -35.00 15.71
CA PRO A 37 13.28 -34.66 17.11
C PRO A 37 12.55 -35.80 17.83
N PRO A 38 13.19 -36.45 18.81
CA PRO A 38 12.56 -37.53 19.54
C PRO A 38 11.45 -36.92 20.38
N GLY A 39 10.26 -37.48 20.23
CA GLY A 39 9.19 -37.27 21.19
C GLY A 39 8.37 -36.03 20.94
N THR A 40 7.07 -36.27 20.89
CA THR A 40 6.02 -35.31 21.17
C THR A 40 6.26 -34.66 22.54
N ASP A 41 7.14 -33.66 22.60
CA ASP A 41 7.07 -32.67 23.65
C ASP A 41 5.69 -32.06 23.55
N LYS A 42 4.86 -32.43 24.53
CA LYS A 42 3.61 -31.77 24.85
C LYS A 42 3.95 -30.31 25.08
N ARG A 43 4.03 -29.52 24.01
CA ARG A 43 4.03 -28.06 24.13
C ARG A 43 2.86 -27.77 25.05
N PRO A 44 3.09 -27.17 26.23
CA PRO A 44 1.99 -26.80 27.10
C PRO A 44 1.03 -26.04 26.21
N GLY A 45 -0.22 -26.53 26.14
CA GLY A 45 -1.24 -25.88 25.36
C GLY A 45 -1.24 -24.39 25.70
N PRO A 46 -1.56 -23.50 24.75
CA PRO A 46 -1.68 -22.08 25.06
C PRO A 46 -2.48 -21.96 26.36
N PRO A 47 -2.01 -21.16 27.34
CA PRO A 47 -2.66 -21.06 28.63
C PRO A 47 -4.16 -20.84 28.38
N PRO A 48 -5.04 -21.49 29.16
CA PRO A 48 -6.47 -21.29 29.01
C PRO A 48 -6.71 -19.79 28.95
N ARG A 49 -7.39 -19.34 27.87
CA ARG A 49 -7.74 -17.94 27.73
C ARG A 49 -8.35 -17.52 29.06
N PRO A 50 -7.84 -16.45 29.71
CA PRO A 50 -8.40 -16.00 30.97
C PRO A 50 -9.92 -15.93 30.78
N PRO A 51 -10.71 -16.53 31.71
CA PRO A 51 -12.16 -16.46 31.61
C PRO A 51 -12.48 -15.00 31.38
N HIS A 52 -13.22 -14.70 30.32
CA HIS A 52 -13.59 -13.34 29.95
C HIS A 52 -14.11 -12.66 31.21
N GLY A 53 -13.23 -11.90 31.86
CA GLY A 53 -13.55 -11.19 33.07
C GLY A 53 -14.67 -10.27 32.65
N SER A 54 -15.85 -10.53 33.20
CA SER A 54 -16.93 -9.57 33.28
C SER A 54 -16.33 -8.31 33.89
N TYR A 55 -15.82 -7.41 33.06
CA TYR A 55 -15.37 -6.09 33.48
C TYR A 55 -16.56 -5.49 34.24
N PRO A 56 -16.47 -5.30 35.56
CA PRO A 56 -17.59 -4.81 36.36
C PRO A 56 -17.80 -3.30 36.19
N TYR A 57 -17.15 -2.68 35.21
CA TYR A 57 -17.39 -1.32 34.77
C TYR A 57 -18.43 -1.30 33.65
N GLY A 58 -19.63 -1.81 33.95
CA GLY A 58 -20.85 -1.32 33.32
C GLY A 58 -21.29 -0.05 34.07
N PRO A 59 -21.67 1.03 33.37
CA PRO A 59 -22.15 2.24 34.03
C PRO A 59 -23.30 1.90 34.99
N PRO A 60 -23.24 2.34 36.25
CA PRO A 60 -24.27 2.03 37.23
C PRO A 60 -25.55 2.78 36.87
N ASN A 61 -26.62 2.04 36.62
CA ASN A 61 -28.02 2.50 36.65
C ASN A 61 -28.35 3.77 35.84
N GLY A 62 -28.01 3.77 34.55
CA GLY A 62 -28.63 4.66 33.57
C GLY A 62 -29.17 3.83 32.42
N GLU A 63 -30.48 3.61 32.41
CA GLU A 63 -31.31 3.16 31.28
C GLU A 63 -30.55 2.36 30.21
N GLN A 64 -30.51 1.04 30.35
CA GLN A 64 -30.16 0.19 29.21
C GLN A 64 -31.10 0.56 28.06
N PRO A 65 -30.58 1.05 26.92
CA PRO A 65 -31.43 1.38 25.79
C PRO A 65 -32.25 0.14 25.45
N ARG A 66 -33.59 0.29 25.54
CA ARG A 66 -34.54 -0.78 25.30
C ARG A 66 -34.17 -1.53 24.03
N HIS A 67 -34.17 -2.85 24.15
CA HIS A 67 -33.75 -3.87 23.21
C HIS A 67 -34.60 -3.92 21.91
N GLY A 68 -34.91 -2.78 21.30
CA GLY A 68 -35.76 -2.62 20.11
C GLY A 68 -35.34 -1.52 19.16
N GLU A 69 -34.40 -0.65 19.55
CA GLU A 69 -33.79 0.35 18.67
C GLU A 69 -32.29 0.11 18.61
N TYR A 70 -31.89 -1.03 18.05
CA TYR A 70 -30.68 -0.99 17.23
C TYR A 70 -31.00 0.02 16.13
N ARG A 71 -30.68 1.30 16.37
CA ARG A 71 -30.40 2.25 15.30
C ARG A 71 -29.54 1.45 14.36
N SER A 72 -30.12 1.02 13.25
CA SER A 72 -29.42 0.45 12.13
C SER A 72 -28.43 1.53 11.77
N TYR A 73 -27.23 1.45 12.34
CA TYR A 73 -26.10 2.31 12.03
C TYR A 73 -25.95 2.13 10.53
N GLY A 74 -26.50 3.10 9.79
CA GLY A 74 -27.03 2.89 8.46
C GLY A 74 -26.10 2.02 7.65
N ARG A 75 -26.56 0.81 7.35
CA ARG A 75 -25.97 -0.16 6.42
C ARG A 75 -24.53 0.21 6.06
N GLY A 76 -23.58 -0.24 6.89
CA GLY A 76 -22.16 0.13 6.85
C GLY A 76 -21.63 0.35 5.42
N PRO A 77 -20.74 1.34 5.25
CA PRO A 77 -20.56 2.14 4.03
C PRO A 77 -20.45 1.32 2.75
N SER A 78 -21.55 0.93 2.10
CA SER A 78 -21.66 0.40 0.71
C SER A 78 -20.54 -0.52 0.19
N ILE A 79 -19.78 -1.17 1.06
CA ILE A 79 -18.66 -2.05 0.70
C ILE A 79 -19.23 -3.29 -0.01
N PHE A 80 -20.49 -3.61 0.30
CA PHE A 80 -21.28 -4.67 -0.29
C PHE A 80 -22.18 -4.23 -1.44
N ARG A 81 -22.12 -2.96 -1.91
CA ARG A 81 -22.85 -2.60 -3.13
C ARG A 81 -22.18 -3.29 -4.32
N ASP A 82 -22.98 -4.02 -5.07
CA ASP A 82 -22.58 -4.64 -6.34
C ASP A 82 -21.97 -3.58 -7.28
N VAL A 83 -21.01 -4.02 -8.08
CA VAL A 83 -20.35 -3.15 -9.07
C VAL A 83 -21.30 -3.02 -10.26
N THR A 84 -21.58 -1.78 -10.65
CA THR A 84 -22.41 -1.48 -11.82
C THR A 84 -21.64 -1.79 -13.11
N ASP A 85 -22.33 -2.04 -14.20
CA ASP A 85 -21.67 -2.38 -15.47
C ASP A 85 -20.79 -1.21 -15.97
N GLU A 86 -21.20 0.05 -15.73
CA GLU A 86 -20.37 1.24 -15.98
C GLU A 86 -19.04 1.22 -15.20
N GLN A 87 -19.08 0.79 -13.93
CA GLN A 87 -17.87 0.65 -13.11
C GLN A 87 -17.00 -0.49 -13.62
N ILE A 88 -17.58 -1.59 -14.11
CA ILE A 88 -16.84 -2.70 -14.74
C ILE A 88 -16.09 -2.19 -15.97
N GLU A 89 -16.76 -1.46 -16.86
CA GLU A 89 -16.13 -0.92 -18.07
C GLU A 89 -15.03 0.10 -17.74
N ALA A 90 -15.23 0.94 -16.71
CA ALA A 90 -14.17 1.84 -16.22
C ALA A 90 -12.95 1.08 -15.66
N ILE A 91 -13.18 -0.03 -14.95
CA ILE A 91 -12.13 -0.92 -14.45
C ILE A 91 -11.37 -1.56 -15.62
N LEU A 92 -12.08 -2.10 -16.62
CA LEU A 92 -11.48 -2.72 -17.80
C LEU A 92 -10.66 -1.71 -18.59
N ALA A 93 -11.17 -0.50 -18.83
CA ALA A 93 -10.43 0.56 -19.53
C ALA A 93 -9.15 0.96 -18.78
N PHE A 94 -9.22 1.09 -17.45
CA PHE A 94 -8.04 1.37 -16.64
C PHE A 94 -7.00 0.25 -16.71
N ILE A 95 -7.45 -1.00 -16.61
CA ILE A 95 -6.59 -2.18 -16.68
C ILE A 95 -5.99 -2.33 -18.08
N GLY A 96 -6.74 -2.16 -19.16
CA GLY A 96 -6.16 -2.22 -20.51
C GLY A 96 -5.09 -1.16 -20.74
N LYS A 97 -5.28 0.04 -20.19
CA LYS A 97 -4.31 1.13 -20.31
C LYS A 97 -3.02 0.93 -19.51
N HIS A 98 -3.13 0.46 -18.27
CA HIS A 98 -2.00 0.44 -17.33
C HIS A 98 -1.50 -0.97 -16.99
N MET A 99 -2.35 -1.97 -17.20
CA MET A 99 -2.13 -3.37 -16.84
C MET A 99 -2.56 -4.38 -17.91
N PRO A 100 -2.07 -4.28 -19.16
CA PRO A 100 -2.56 -5.10 -20.27
C PRO A 100 -2.43 -6.61 -19.99
N TRP A 101 -1.41 -7.06 -19.25
CA TRP A 101 -1.26 -8.47 -18.87
C TRP A 101 -2.38 -9.01 -17.96
N ARG A 102 -3.14 -8.14 -17.28
CA ARG A 102 -4.33 -8.53 -16.51
C ARG A 102 -5.60 -8.50 -17.37
N GLN A 103 -5.61 -7.75 -18.46
CA GLN A 103 -6.80 -7.59 -19.30
C GLN A 103 -7.22 -8.95 -19.89
N GLU A 104 -6.27 -9.69 -20.48
CA GLU A 104 -6.54 -11.00 -21.08
C GLU A 104 -7.15 -11.98 -20.07
N ALA A 105 -6.59 -12.05 -18.85
CA ALA A 105 -7.10 -12.90 -17.78
C ALA A 105 -8.51 -12.49 -17.32
N LEU A 106 -8.83 -11.20 -17.35
CA LEU A 106 -10.16 -10.69 -17.02
C LEU A 106 -11.19 -10.98 -18.11
N GLU A 107 -10.82 -10.85 -19.37
CA GLU A 107 -11.67 -11.19 -20.51
C GLU A 107 -11.99 -12.68 -20.55
N GLN A 108 -10.99 -13.53 -20.28
CA GLN A 108 -11.23 -14.96 -20.13
C GLN A 108 -12.19 -15.25 -18.95
N MET A 109 -11.96 -14.65 -17.78
CA MET A 109 -12.81 -14.84 -16.61
C MET A 109 -14.24 -14.32 -16.83
N ARG A 110 -14.41 -13.23 -17.61
CA ARG A 110 -15.72 -12.68 -17.99
C ARG A 110 -16.54 -13.70 -18.78
N GLN A 111 -15.90 -14.51 -19.63
CA GLN A 111 -16.56 -15.53 -20.43
C GLN A 111 -16.80 -16.83 -19.66
N SER A 112 -15.80 -17.30 -18.89
CA SER A 112 -15.86 -18.62 -18.24
C SER A 112 -16.59 -18.59 -16.88
N GLU A 113 -16.44 -17.53 -16.09
CA GLU A 113 -16.89 -17.45 -14.69
C GLU A 113 -17.44 -16.04 -14.36
N PRO A 114 -18.60 -15.64 -14.91
CA PRO A 114 -19.09 -14.25 -14.84
C PRO A 114 -19.33 -13.75 -13.40
N GLU A 115 -19.78 -14.61 -12.49
CA GLU A 115 -19.97 -14.25 -11.09
C GLU A 115 -18.63 -13.98 -10.38
N ARG A 116 -17.63 -14.83 -10.63
CA ARG A 116 -16.29 -14.65 -10.07
C ARG A 116 -15.61 -13.41 -10.66
N PHE A 117 -15.83 -13.13 -11.96
CA PHE A 117 -15.40 -11.91 -12.60
C PHE A 117 -15.99 -10.66 -11.92
N ARG A 118 -17.31 -10.63 -11.65
CA ARG A 118 -17.96 -9.51 -10.92
C ARG A 118 -17.39 -9.36 -9.50
N GLN A 119 -17.17 -10.46 -8.79
CA GLN A 119 -16.54 -10.41 -7.46
C GLN A 119 -15.09 -9.89 -7.51
N TYR A 120 -14.34 -10.27 -8.54
CA TYR A 120 -12.98 -9.78 -8.74
C TYR A 120 -12.96 -8.28 -9.06
N CYS A 121 -13.88 -7.81 -9.91
CA CYS A 121 -14.06 -6.37 -10.19
C CYS A 121 -14.39 -5.57 -8.92
N ARG A 122 -15.18 -6.11 -7.97
CA ARG A 122 -15.43 -5.46 -6.66
C ARG A 122 -14.14 -5.16 -5.91
N ARG A 123 -13.21 -6.11 -5.89
CA ARG A 123 -11.91 -5.94 -5.23
C ARG A 123 -11.05 -4.93 -5.98
N LEU A 124 -11.00 -5.05 -7.31
CA LEU A 124 -10.22 -4.16 -8.17
C LEU A 124 -10.67 -2.70 -8.08
N ARG A 125 -11.95 -2.41 -7.87
CA ARG A 125 -12.42 -1.01 -7.80
C ARG A 125 -11.70 -0.21 -6.72
N PHE A 126 -11.47 -0.82 -5.55
CA PHE A 126 -10.80 -0.14 -4.44
C PHE A 126 -9.31 0.05 -4.73
N GLU A 127 -8.70 -0.97 -5.32
CA GLU A 127 -7.31 -0.95 -5.75
C GLU A 127 -7.05 0.14 -6.79
N ILE A 128 -7.93 0.25 -7.79
CA ILE A 128 -7.86 1.25 -8.86
C ILE A 128 -8.13 2.65 -8.31
N ALA A 129 -9.11 2.81 -7.42
CA ALA A 129 -9.36 4.10 -6.76
C ALA A 129 -8.12 4.58 -6.00
N GLN A 130 -7.44 3.70 -5.24
CA GLN A 130 -6.19 4.04 -4.56
C GLN A 130 -5.08 4.47 -5.53
N LEU A 131 -4.95 3.79 -6.68
CA LEU A 131 -3.99 4.15 -7.71
C LEU A 131 -4.32 5.46 -8.41
N GLN A 132 -5.60 5.74 -8.68
CA GLN A 132 -6.04 7.02 -9.25
C GLN A 132 -5.82 8.18 -8.27
N ASP A 133 -6.13 7.98 -6.99
CA ASP A 133 -5.84 8.94 -5.93
C ASP A 133 -4.34 9.17 -5.77
N LEU A 134 -3.52 8.13 -5.93
CA LEU A 134 -2.07 8.26 -5.94
C LEU A 134 -1.61 9.07 -7.15
N LYS A 135 -2.12 8.77 -8.35
CA LYS A 135 -1.82 9.52 -9.59
C LYS A 135 -2.15 11.01 -9.48
N GLY A 136 -3.27 11.36 -8.86
CA GLY A 136 -3.65 12.76 -8.65
C GLY A 136 -2.78 13.51 -7.64
N ARG A 137 -2.07 12.80 -6.75
CA ARG A 137 -1.20 13.38 -5.73
C ARG A 137 0.28 13.38 -6.12
N ASP A 138 0.73 12.28 -6.72
CA ASP A 138 2.11 12.03 -7.09
C ASP A 138 2.15 11.06 -8.29
N GLU A 139 2.38 11.62 -9.48
CA GLU A 139 2.44 10.83 -10.70
C GLU A 139 3.66 9.89 -10.74
N ALA A 140 4.79 10.27 -10.12
CA ALA A 140 5.98 9.44 -10.09
C ALA A 140 5.75 8.20 -9.20
N ALA A 141 5.15 8.39 -8.02
CA ALA A 141 4.74 7.28 -7.16
C ALA A 141 3.70 6.38 -7.84
N PHE A 142 2.76 6.94 -8.59
CA PHE A 142 1.83 6.15 -9.40
C PHE A 142 2.54 5.25 -10.41
N ARG A 143 3.49 5.79 -11.18
CA ARG A 143 4.25 4.99 -12.17
C ARG A 143 5.02 3.84 -11.49
N LYS A 144 5.68 4.11 -10.36
CA LYS A 144 6.37 3.08 -9.57
C LYS A 144 5.42 2.00 -9.05
N ALA A 145 4.23 2.38 -8.56
CA ALA A 145 3.23 1.42 -8.09
C ALA A 145 2.67 0.53 -9.21
N ILE A 146 2.60 1.03 -10.45
CA ILE A 146 2.26 0.22 -11.63
C ILE A 146 3.42 -0.72 -11.99
N GLU A 147 4.66 -0.23 -12.01
CA GLU A 147 5.86 -1.04 -12.27
C GLU A 147 6.01 -2.18 -11.24
N GLU A 148 5.85 -1.89 -9.96
CA GLU A 148 5.91 -2.88 -8.88
C GLU A 148 4.91 -4.03 -9.11
N ARG A 149 3.67 -3.68 -9.49
CA ARG A 149 2.64 -4.67 -9.84
C ARG A 149 3.01 -5.51 -11.06
N GLN A 150 3.61 -4.89 -12.08
CA GLN A 150 4.11 -5.59 -13.27
C GLN A 150 5.14 -6.64 -12.89
N LEU A 151 6.16 -6.22 -12.16
CA LEU A 151 7.27 -7.07 -11.75
C LEU A 151 6.79 -8.22 -10.86
N LYS A 152 5.89 -7.97 -9.90
CA LYS A 152 5.29 -9.02 -9.06
C LYS A 152 4.54 -10.08 -9.88
N MET A 153 3.77 -9.65 -10.88
CA MET A 153 3.06 -10.59 -11.76
C MET A 153 4.02 -11.38 -12.66
N GLN A 154 5.05 -10.72 -13.20
CA GLN A 154 6.10 -11.39 -13.98
C GLN A 154 6.82 -12.45 -13.13
N ALA A 155 7.15 -12.14 -11.88
CA ALA A 155 7.79 -13.09 -10.97
C ALA A 155 6.91 -14.33 -10.72
N ILE A 156 5.61 -14.15 -10.49
CA ILE A 156 4.66 -15.27 -10.32
C ILE A 156 4.60 -16.13 -11.60
N THR A 157 4.52 -15.50 -12.77
CA THR A 157 4.47 -16.23 -14.05
C THR A 157 5.76 -17.01 -14.29
N LEU A 158 6.93 -16.41 -14.05
CA LEU A 158 8.23 -17.09 -14.20
C LEU A 158 8.36 -18.25 -13.20
N ALA A 159 7.99 -18.05 -11.94
CA ALA A 159 8.01 -19.10 -10.93
C ALA A 159 7.07 -20.27 -11.26
N ARG A 160 5.94 -20.00 -11.93
CA ARG A 160 5.06 -21.05 -12.46
C ARG A 160 5.76 -21.81 -13.59
N LYS A 161 6.28 -21.11 -14.60
CA LYS A 161 7.00 -21.73 -15.73
C LYS A 161 8.16 -22.63 -15.25
N ILE A 162 8.98 -22.16 -14.30
CA ILE A 162 10.09 -22.94 -13.73
C ILE A 162 9.63 -24.28 -13.12
N ARG A 163 8.42 -24.32 -12.54
CA ARG A 163 7.85 -25.55 -11.96
C ARG A 163 7.30 -26.50 -13.03
N GLU A 164 6.82 -25.95 -14.14
CA GLU A 164 6.22 -26.69 -15.26
C GLU A 164 7.27 -27.20 -16.26
N THR A 165 8.42 -26.52 -16.39
CA THR A 165 9.49 -26.89 -17.33
C THR A 165 10.32 -28.07 -16.83
N GLU A 166 10.41 -29.11 -17.67
CA GLU A 166 11.26 -30.30 -17.43
C GLU A 166 12.70 -30.11 -17.93
N ASN A 167 12.91 -29.27 -18.96
CA ASN A 167 14.22 -29.04 -19.56
C ASN A 167 15.15 -28.28 -18.59
N PRO A 168 16.30 -28.86 -18.18
CA PRO A 168 17.19 -28.25 -17.19
C PRO A 168 17.82 -26.94 -17.66
N ARG A 169 18.12 -26.82 -18.96
CA ARG A 169 18.72 -25.61 -19.53
C ARG A 169 17.75 -24.44 -19.52
N GLU A 170 16.53 -24.67 -20.01
CA GLU A 170 15.47 -23.66 -19.99
C GLU A 170 15.12 -23.25 -18.55
N LYS A 171 15.09 -24.21 -17.62
CA LYS A 171 14.86 -23.94 -16.21
C LYS A 171 15.93 -23.02 -15.61
N GLN A 172 17.19 -23.19 -15.98
CA GLN A 172 18.28 -22.30 -15.57
C GLN A 172 18.10 -20.88 -16.11
N GLU A 173 17.71 -20.74 -17.38
CA GLU A 173 17.45 -19.45 -18.02
C GLU A 173 16.27 -18.72 -17.36
N LEU A 174 15.14 -19.41 -17.13
CA LEU A 174 13.99 -18.87 -16.42
C LEU A 174 14.33 -18.47 -14.98
N THR A 175 15.19 -19.24 -14.31
CA THR A 175 15.65 -18.93 -12.95
C THR A 175 16.51 -17.65 -12.93
N ALA A 176 17.38 -17.46 -13.92
CA ALA A 176 18.15 -16.22 -14.06
C ALA A 176 17.23 -15.01 -14.29
N GLN A 177 16.22 -15.14 -15.16
CA GLN A 177 15.21 -14.09 -15.38
C GLN A 177 14.41 -13.78 -14.11
N LEU A 178 13.98 -14.80 -13.37
CA LEU A 178 13.26 -14.61 -12.11
C LEU A 178 14.12 -13.83 -11.10
N ARG A 179 15.41 -14.16 -10.98
CA ARG A 179 16.33 -13.43 -10.10
C ARG A 179 16.43 -11.96 -10.49
N GLU A 180 16.52 -11.65 -11.78
CA GLU A 180 16.54 -10.27 -12.27
C GLU A 180 15.25 -9.50 -11.91
N VAL A 181 14.08 -10.10 -12.17
CA VAL A 181 12.79 -9.50 -11.84
C VAL A 181 12.63 -9.26 -10.33
N LEU A 182 13.10 -10.20 -9.49
CA LEU A 182 13.09 -10.05 -8.04
C LEU A 182 14.00 -8.91 -7.57
N ASN A 183 15.21 -8.80 -8.13
CA ASN A 183 16.11 -7.68 -7.83
C ASN A 183 15.49 -6.34 -8.20
N ARG A 184 14.84 -6.24 -9.37
CA ARG A 184 14.12 -5.03 -9.77
C ARG A 184 12.95 -4.72 -8.85
N THR A 185 12.18 -5.74 -8.46
CA THR A 185 11.06 -5.58 -7.52
C THR A 185 11.57 -4.99 -6.19
N PHE A 186 12.64 -5.56 -5.65
CA PHE A 186 13.26 -5.09 -4.42
C PHE A 186 13.73 -3.63 -4.53
N ALA A 187 14.35 -3.26 -5.64
CA ALA A 187 14.78 -1.88 -5.87
C ALA A 187 13.59 -0.91 -5.90
N VAL A 188 12.50 -1.26 -6.59
CA VAL A 188 11.28 -0.43 -6.64
C VAL A 188 10.66 -0.28 -5.25
N GLU A 189 10.54 -1.38 -4.50
CA GLU A 189 10.03 -1.38 -3.12
C GLU A 189 10.90 -0.53 -2.19
N LEU A 190 12.23 -0.66 -2.27
CA LEU A 190 13.17 0.13 -1.48
C LEU A 190 12.97 1.63 -1.74
N THR A 191 12.93 2.06 -3.00
CA THR A 191 12.73 3.48 -3.31
C THR A 191 11.35 4.00 -2.90
N THR A 192 10.34 3.12 -2.85
CA THR A 192 8.99 3.45 -2.41
C THR A 192 8.95 3.64 -0.89
N HIS A 193 9.62 2.75 -0.14
CA HIS A 193 9.78 2.88 1.30
C HIS A 193 10.60 4.12 1.69
N GLU A 194 11.70 4.41 0.99
CA GLU A 194 12.47 5.64 1.20
C GLU A 194 11.65 6.91 0.97
N ALA A 195 10.79 6.93 -0.06
CA ALA A 195 9.87 8.04 -0.28
C ALA A 195 8.83 8.16 0.85
N HIS A 196 8.30 7.04 1.33
CA HIS A 196 7.35 7.02 2.43
C HIS A 196 7.99 7.51 3.75
N ILE A 197 9.20 7.06 4.06
CA ILE A 197 9.97 7.50 5.23
C ILE A 197 10.16 9.02 5.19
N ARG A 198 10.62 9.56 4.06
CA ARG A 198 10.78 11.02 3.90
C ARG A 198 9.48 11.78 4.14
N GLY A 199 8.35 11.31 3.60
CA GLY A 199 7.05 11.92 3.84
C GLY A 199 6.61 11.88 5.32
N LEU A 200 6.96 10.81 6.05
CA LEU A 200 6.71 10.72 7.48
C LEU A 200 7.61 11.67 8.28
N GLU A 201 8.88 11.80 7.90
CA GLU A 201 9.82 12.75 8.50
C GLU A 201 9.34 14.20 8.34
N GLU A 202 8.92 14.59 7.13
CA GLU A 202 8.33 15.91 6.87
C GLU A 202 7.08 16.18 7.72
N ARG A 203 6.23 15.15 7.89
CA ARG A 203 5.02 15.26 8.72
C ARG A 203 5.36 15.40 10.20
N ILE A 204 6.37 14.68 10.69
CA ILE A 204 6.85 14.81 12.08
C ILE A 204 7.39 16.23 12.31
N GLU A 205 8.20 16.76 11.40
CA GLU A 205 8.72 18.11 11.49
C GLU A 205 7.62 19.18 11.44
N GLN A 206 6.60 18.99 10.60
CA GLN A 206 5.41 19.84 10.63
C GLN A 206 4.72 19.82 12.00
N LEU A 207 4.44 18.64 12.55
CA LEU A 207 3.78 18.51 13.85
C LEU A 207 4.62 19.12 14.99
N ARG A 208 5.95 19.00 14.93
CA ARG A 208 6.87 19.64 15.87
C ARG A 208 6.75 21.16 15.83
N ARG A 209 6.68 21.76 14.63
CA ARG A 209 6.46 23.21 14.45
C ARG A 209 5.10 23.64 15.00
N GLU A 210 4.03 22.91 14.70
CA GLU A 210 2.69 23.18 15.23
C GLU A 210 2.65 23.10 16.77
N LEU A 211 3.34 22.14 17.37
CA LEU A 211 3.43 22.03 18.83
C LEU A 211 4.24 23.17 19.45
N LYS A 212 5.36 23.56 18.83
CA LYS A 212 6.18 24.68 19.28
C LYS A 212 5.40 26.00 19.23
N ASP A 213 4.74 26.28 18.12
CA ASP A 213 3.88 27.45 17.95
C ASP A 213 2.79 27.54 19.02
N ARG A 214 2.11 26.41 19.30
CA ARG A 214 1.13 26.34 20.39
C ARG A 214 1.73 26.54 21.78
N ALA A 215 2.97 26.10 22.00
CA ALA A 215 3.66 26.28 23.25
C ALA A 215 4.03 27.76 23.46
N GLU A 216 4.47 28.45 22.41
CA GLU A 216 4.79 29.88 22.41
C GLU A 216 3.53 30.73 22.66
N HIS A 217 2.40 30.39 22.04
CA HIS A 217 1.12 31.11 22.21
C HIS A 217 0.23 30.53 23.33
N ARG A 218 0.80 29.73 24.25
CA ARG A 218 0.02 29.02 25.28
C ARG A 218 -0.83 29.98 26.11
N GLN A 219 -0.24 31.09 26.57
CA GLN A 219 -0.90 32.02 27.48
C GLN A 219 -2.09 32.72 26.81
N GLU A 220 -1.91 33.18 25.56
CA GLU A 220 -2.96 33.78 24.74
C GLU A 220 -4.12 32.82 24.50
N ILE A 221 -3.81 31.54 24.20
CA ILE A 221 -4.83 30.49 24.04
C ILE A 221 -5.64 30.32 25.34
N VAL A 222 -4.96 30.28 26.49
CA VAL A 222 -5.61 30.14 27.79
C VAL A 222 -6.49 31.35 28.11
N GLU A 223 -6.00 32.57 27.91
CA GLU A 223 -6.75 33.81 28.16
C GLU A 223 -7.99 33.91 27.27
N LYS A 224 -7.85 33.59 25.97
CA LYS A 224 -8.98 33.55 25.04
C LYS A 224 -10.04 32.55 25.51
N ARG A 225 -9.64 31.33 25.89
CA ARG A 225 -10.58 30.31 26.38
C ARG A 225 -11.23 30.71 27.71
N LEU A 226 -10.49 31.38 28.59
CA LEU A 226 -11.03 31.92 29.83
C LEU A 226 -12.11 32.98 29.56
N GLN A 227 -11.86 33.92 28.63
CA GLN A 227 -12.85 34.93 28.23
C GLN A 227 -14.10 34.31 27.59
N GLU A 228 -13.95 33.33 26.69
CA GLU A 228 -15.07 32.59 26.08
C GLU A 228 -15.94 31.92 27.15
N ALA A 229 -15.31 31.31 28.16
CA ALA A 229 -15.99 30.66 29.27
C ALA A 229 -16.76 31.67 30.15
N LEU A 230 -16.16 32.81 30.47
CA LEU A 230 -16.82 33.87 31.25
C LEU A 230 -18.02 34.49 30.52
N GLN A 231 -17.99 34.54 29.18
CA GLN A 231 -19.10 35.02 28.37
C GLN A 231 -20.23 34.00 28.20
N GLY A 232 -20.14 32.82 28.80
CA GLY A 232 -21.11 31.74 28.61
C GLY A 232 -21.13 31.17 27.18
N LYS A 233 -20.14 31.51 26.35
CA LYS A 233 -19.93 30.95 25.00
C LYS A 233 -19.05 29.72 25.10
N THR A 234 -19.33 28.83 26.04
CA THR A 234 -18.62 27.57 26.17
C THR A 234 -18.90 26.73 24.93
N GLU A 235 -18.02 26.81 23.94
CA GLU A 235 -17.89 25.73 22.97
C GLU A 235 -17.79 24.42 23.77
N PRO A 236 -18.52 23.36 23.39
CA PRO A 236 -18.46 22.09 24.09
C PRO A 236 -17.00 21.67 24.25
N PRO A 237 -16.60 21.19 25.45
CA PRO A 237 -15.21 20.94 25.81
C PRO A 237 -14.55 20.14 24.70
N PHE A 238 -13.41 20.65 24.24
CA PHE A 238 -12.43 20.01 23.36
C PHE A 238 -12.94 18.69 22.77
N ARG A 239 -13.54 18.72 21.57
CA ARG A 239 -13.99 17.51 20.85
C ARG A 239 -12.78 16.65 20.45
N GLY A 240 -12.14 16.01 21.43
CA GLY A 240 -10.98 15.14 21.26
C GLY A 240 -9.79 15.80 20.55
N PRO A 241 -8.70 15.05 20.33
CA PRO A 241 -7.69 15.46 19.35
C PRO A 241 -8.40 15.85 18.05
N PRO A 242 -7.94 16.90 17.33
CA PRO A 242 -8.53 17.29 16.05
C PRO A 242 -8.74 16.01 15.23
N GLN A 243 -10.00 15.71 14.88
CA GLN A 243 -10.39 14.46 14.25
C GLN A 243 -9.65 14.29 12.92
N GLY A 244 -8.42 13.76 12.97
CA GLY A 244 -7.51 13.77 11.84
C GLY A 244 -7.32 15.17 11.22
N PRO A 245 -6.55 15.27 10.11
CA PRO A 245 -6.82 16.34 9.16
C PRO A 245 -8.31 16.29 8.80
N PRO A 246 -9.01 17.44 8.66
CA PRO A 246 -10.39 17.44 8.19
C PRO A 246 -10.48 16.51 6.98
N PRO A 247 -11.50 15.62 6.88
CA PRO A 247 -11.63 14.74 5.73
C PRO A 247 -11.46 15.62 4.50
N ARG A 248 -10.50 15.31 3.61
CA ARG A 248 -10.12 16.13 2.44
C ARG A 248 -11.38 16.52 1.69
N GLY A 249 -11.95 17.64 2.09
CA GLY A 249 -13.33 17.98 1.88
C GLY A 249 -13.33 18.96 0.77
N LYS A 250 -13.54 18.43 -0.44
CA LYS A 250 -13.99 19.13 -1.63
C LYS A 250 -13.30 20.48 -1.82
N HIS A 251 -12.27 20.50 -2.68
CA HIS A 251 -11.84 21.74 -3.33
C HIS A 251 -13.07 22.62 -3.58
N PRO A 252 -13.07 23.90 -3.14
CA PRO A 252 -14.15 24.81 -3.49
C PRO A 252 -14.37 24.64 -4.99
N LYS A 253 -15.60 24.31 -5.40
CA LYS A 253 -15.95 24.19 -6.81
C LYS A 253 -15.38 25.43 -7.47
N GLU A 254 -14.34 25.26 -8.31
CA GLU A 254 -13.85 26.34 -9.16
C GLU A 254 -15.11 26.87 -9.84
N GLY A 255 -15.46 28.13 -9.54
CA GLY A 255 -16.55 28.80 -10.24
C GLY A 255 -16.33 28.66 -11.75
N PRO A 256 -17.41 28.69 -12.55
CA PRO A 256 -17.30 28.53 -13.99
C PRO A 256 -16.19 29.46 -14.52
N ARG A 257 -15.15 28.86 -15.10
CA ARG A 257 -14.04 29.63 -15.68
C ARG A 257 -14.65 30.57 -16.72
N PRO A 258 -14.37 31.88 -16.66
CA PRO A 258 -14.90 32.81 -17.63
C PRO A 258 -14.45 32.34 -19.02
N ASN A 259 -15.43 32.12 -19.88
CA ASN A 259 -15.24 31.69 -21.25
C ASN A 259 -14.42 32.78 -21.94
N LYS A 260 -13.13 32.51 -22.21
CA LYS A 260 -12.32 33.42 -23.03
C LYS A 260 -12.92 33.36 -24.43
N ALA A 261 -13.77 34.34 -24.74
CA ALA A 261 -14.19 34.63 -26.09
C ALA A 261 -12.93 34.92 -26.90
N SER A 262 -12.63 34.04 -27.85
CA SER A 262 -11.63 34.31 -28.88
C SER A 262 -12.19 35.35 -29.85
N PRO A 263 -11.40 36.36 -30.26
CA PRO A 263 -11.69 37.16 -31.44
C PRO A 263 -11.53 36.37 -32.74
#